data_AF-A0A964R3A6-F1
#
_entry.id   AF-A0A964R3A6-F1
#
_cell.length_a   1.000
_cell.length_b   1.000
_cell.length_c   1.000
_cell.angle_alpha   90.00
_cell.angle_beta   90.00
_cell.angle_gamma   90.00
#
_symmetry.space_group_name_H-M   'P 1'
#
loop_
_entity.id
_entity.type
_entity.pdbx_description
1 polymer ?
#
loop_
_entity_poly.entity_id
_entity_poly.type
_entity_poly.pdbx_seq_one_letter_code
_entity_poly.pdbx_strand_id
1 'polypeptide(L)'
;MDNNKITKYLILVFGYLAVLYPPWVRIGSLQWGFNSSLIPNLFPLFGLTAFSLLWLHSISGVFEPWLKKYINFDKYVHDTSILILICIIAHPLLLLLSLGFNTSSIYAIYGVKYIWFAIIGWCLLITYDVGKALKKYNFFVKHWNAILTISTIGFLLTFFHSLNLGSDLQSGLLRIVWIFYGTTAILSTIYTYGIKRFLKL
;
A
#
# COMPACT_ATOMS: atom_id res chain seq x y z
N MET A 1 -35.32 -5.37 -4.28
CA MET A 1 -34.08 -4.63 -4.61
C MET A 1 -33.18 -5.55 -5.41
N ASP A 2 -32.53 -5.04 -6.45
CA ASP A 2 -31.63 -5.82 -7.29
C ASP A 2 -30.42 -6.29 -6.47
N ASN A 3 -30.24 -7.60 -6.25
CA ASN A 3 -29.18 -8.15 -5.39
C ASN A 3 -27.78 -7.62 -5.78
N ASN A 4 -27.57 -7.32 -7.06
CA ASN A 4 -26.32 -6.76 -7.58
C ASN A 4 -26.01 -5.35 -7.05
N LYS A 5 -27.02 -4.53 -6.77
CA LYS A 5 -26.82 -3.18 -6.24
C LYS A 5 -26.32 -3.23 -4.79
N ILE A 6 -26.95 -4.07 -3.97
CA ILE A 6 -26.56 -4.24 -2.55
C ILE A 6 -25.12 -4.74 -2.46
N THR A 7 -24.76 -5.78 -3.22
CA THR A 7 -23.39 -6.31 -3.26
C THR A 7 -22.38 -5.25 -3.68
N LYS A 8 -22.68 -4.46 -4.72
CA LYS A 8 -21.82 -3.35 -5.14
C LYS A 8 -21.61 -2.32 -4.02
N TYR A 9 -22.66 -1.91 -3.32
CA TYR A 9 -22.52 -0.96 -2.21
C TYR A 9 -21.69 -1.53 -1.07
N LEU A 10 -21.87 -2.81 -0.71
CA LEU A 10 -21.08 -3.46 0.32
C LEU A 10 -19.59 -3.50 -0.05
N ILE A 11 -19.25 -3.82 -1.30
CA ILE A 11 -17.86 -3.80 -1.79
C ILE A 11 -17.26 -2.39 -1.65
N LEU A 12 -17.98 -1.36 -2.07
CA LEU A 12 -17.51 0.02 -1.99
C LEU A 12 -17.33 0.49 -0.54
N VAL A 13 -18.32 0.24 0.31
CA VAL A 13 -18.26 0.58 1.74
C VAL A 13 -17.07 -0.11 2.40
N PHE A 14 -16.89 -1.41 2.16
CA PHE A 14 -15.72 -2.15 2.67
C PHE A 14 -14.41 -1.52 2.19
N GLY A 15 -14.27 -1.25 0.89
CA GLY A 15 -13.06 -0.63 0.33
C GLY A 15 -12.75 0.73 0.96
N TYR A 16 -13.75 1.60 1.10
CA TYR A 16 -13.57 2.90 1.75
C TYR A 16 -13.19 2.75 3.22
N LEU A 17 -13.93 1.94 3.99
CA LEU A 17 -13.62 1.73 5.41
C LEU A 17 -12.22 1.17 5.60
N ALA A 18 -11.80 0.23 4.76
CA ALA A 18 -10.51 -0.40 4.88
C ALA A 18 -9.33 0.58 4.63
N VAL A 19 -9.50 1.55 3.73
CA VAL A 19 -8.47 2.56 3.44
C VAL A 19 -8.54 3.73 4.41
N LEU A 20 -9.75 4.16 4.81
CA LEU A 20 -9.94 5.36 5.64
C LEU A 20 -9.74 5.08 7.13
N TYR A 21 -9.97 3.86 7.62
CA TYR A 21 -9.82 3.56 9.03
C TYR A 21 -8.40 3.80 9.56
N PRO A 22 -7.30 3.32 8.92
CA PRO A 22 -5.95 3.59 9.40
C PRO A 22 -5.57 5.08 9.52
N PRO A 23 -5.73 5.92 8.48
CA PRO A 23 -5.46 7.35 8.61
C PRO A 23 -6.43 8.04 9.57
N TRP A 24 -7.69 7.59 9.67
CA TRP A 24 -8.65 8.12 10.65
C TRP A 24 -8.17 7.96 12.10
N VAL A 25 -7.64 6.78 12.46
CA VAL A 25 -7.08 6.53 13.80
C VAL A 25 -5.95 7.51 14.10
N ARG A 26 -5.07 7.78 13.13
CA ARG A 26 -3.99 8.77 13.27
C ARG A 26 -4.50 10.20 13.38
N ILE A 27 -5.49 10.57 12.56
CA ILE A 27 -6.08 11.91 12.60
C ILE A 27 -6.72 12.18 13.96
N GLY A 28 -7.43 11.20 14.51
CA GLY A 28 -8.09 11.30 15.81
C GLY A 28 -7.15 11.32 17.02
N SER A 29 -5.88 10.92 16.86
CA SER A 29 -4.89 10.92 17.94
C SER A 29 -4.00 12.16 17.99
N LEU A 30 -4.14 13.08 17.04
CA LEU A 30 -3.26 14.25 16.88
C LEU A 30 -3.99 15.57 17.12
N GLN A 31 -3.23 16.55 17.61
CA GLN A 31 -3.64 17.96 17.58
C GLN A 31 -3.21 18.58 16.24
N TRP A 32 -4.15 19.20 15.55
CA TRP A 32 -3.93 19.78 14.23
C TRP A 32 -3.74 21.30 14.31
N GLY A 33 -2.72 21.80 13.63
CA GLY A 33 -2.46 23.23 13.49
C GLY A 33 -1.54 23.52 12.31
N PHE A 34 -1.63 24.72 11.73
CA PHE A 34 -0.74 25.19 10.66
C PHE A 34 0.60 25.69 11.25
N ASN A 35 1.34 24.78 11.88
CA ASN A 35 2.63 25.06 12.49
C ASN A 35 3.64 23.96 12.12
N SER A 36 4.81 23.94 12.78
CA SER A 36 5.89 22.97 12.52
C SER A 36 5.49 21.50 12.69
N SER A 37 4.37 21.21 13.36
CA SER A 37 3.84 19.84 13.51
C SER A 37 3.10 19.32 12.26
N LEU A 38 2.72 20.20 11.32
CA LEU A 38 1.90 19.81 10.17
C LEU A 38 2.57 18.73 9.31
N ILE A 39 3.84 18.93 8.92
CA ILE A 39 4.57 18.00 8.06
C ILE A 39 4.81 16.64 8.76
N PRO A 40 5.32 16.58 10.02
CA PRO A 40 5.40 15.33 10.78
C PRO A 40 4.07 14.61 10.97
N ASN A 41 2.95 15.35 11.06
CA ASN A 41 1.62 14.76 11.22
C ASN A 41 1.07 14.17 9.91
N LEU A 42 1.37 14.79 8.77
CA LEU A 42 0.98 14.31 7.45
C LEU A 42 1.81 13.09 7.02
N PHE A 43 3.10 13.04 7.37
CA PHE A 43 4.02 11.98 6.97
C PHE A 43 3.45 10.55 7.13
N PRO A 44 2.94 10.13 8.31
CA PRO A 44 2.41 8.79 8.49
C PRO A 44 1.13 8.52 7.70
N LEU A 45 0.30 9.55 7.46
CA LEU A 45 -0.98 9.39 6.74
C LEU A 45 -0.79 8.87 5.33
N PHE A 46 0.24 9.36 4.62
CA PHE A 46 0.56 8.88 3.28
C PHE A 46 1.05 7.43 3.30
N GLY A 47 1.87 7.05 4.27
CA GLY A 47 2.31 5.65 4.43
C GLY A 47 1.15 4.70 4.74
N LEU A 48 0.27 5.09 5.66
CA LEU A 48 -0.91 4.31 6.04
C LEU A 48 -1.87 4.13 4.85
N THR A 49 -2.10 5.20 4.09
CA THR A 49 -2.98 5.20 2.92
C THR A 49 -2.40 4.33 1.80
N ALA A 50 -1.12 4.50 1.46
CA ALA A 50 -0.44 3.71 0.44
C ALA A 50 -0.52 2.22 0.75
N PHE A 51 -0.17 1.82 1.98
CA PHE A 51 -0.18 0.42 2.37
C PHE A 51 -1.58 -0.18 2.34
N SER A 52 -2.60 0.55 2.81
CA SER A 52 -3.98 0.06 2.82
C SER A 52 -4.52 -0.15 1.40
N LEU A 53 -4.16 0.73 0.47
CA LEU A 53 -4.51 0.58 -0.95
C LEU A 53 -3.76 -0.58 -1.61
N LEU A 54 -2.46 -0.74 -1.33
CA LEU A 54 -1.67 -1.88 -1.80
C LEU A 54 -2.23 -3.22 -1.29
N TRP A 55 -2.66 -3.25 -0.02
CA TRP A 55 -3.36 -4.40 0.56
C TRP A 55 -4.66 -4.69 -0.19
N LEU A 56 -5.50 -3.69 -0.44
CA LEU A 56 -6.71 -3.89 -1.23
C LEU A 56 -6.40 -4.37 -2.65
N HIS A 57 -5.37 -3.86 -3.32
CA HIS A 57 -4.93 -4.35 -4.63
C HIS A 57 -4.58 -5.85 -4.56
N SER A 58 -3.80 -6.24 -3.55
CA SER A 58 -3.43 -7.64 -3.33
C SER A 58 -4.65 -8.54 -3.14
N ILE A 59 -5.58 -8.20 -2.25
CA ILE A 59 -6.78 -9.02 -2.01
C ILE A 59 -7.70 -9.02 -3.24
N SER A 60 -7.92 -7.85 -3.84
CA SER A 60 -8.82 -7.68 -4.97
C SER A 60 -8.34 -8.42 -6.22
N GLY A 61 -7.04 -8.62 -6.41
CA GLY A 61 -6.48 -9.44 -7.49
C GLY A 61 -6.89 -10.92 -7.42
N VAL A 62 -7.06 -11.47 -6.21
CA VAL A 62 -7.59 -12.84 -6.01
C VAL A 62 -9.03 -12.93 -6.47
N PHE A 63 -9.83 -11.91 -6.17
CA PHE A 63 -11.26 -11.86 -6.44
C PHE A 63 -11.61 -11.13 -7.76
N GLU A 64 -10.64 -10.85 -8.61
CA GLU A 64 -10.82 -10.03 -9.82
C GLU A 64 -12.01 -10.49 -10.69
N PRO A 65 -12.16 -11.78 -11.06
CA PRO A 65 -13.27 -12.22 -11.92
C PRO A 65 -14.65 -12.01 -11.28
N TRP A 66 -14.73 -12.05 -9.95
CA TRP A 66 -15.96 -11.80 -9.21
C TRP A 66 -16.23 -10.29 -9.09
N LEU A 67 -15.21 -9.50 -8.73
CA LEU A 67 -15.32 -8.04 -8.59
C LEU A 67 -15.69 -7.34 -9.90
N LYS A 68 -15.17 -7.82 -11.05
CA LYS A 68 -15.51 -7.30 -12.39
C LYS A 68 -17.01 -7.35 -12.72
N LYS A 69 -17.80 -8.19 -12.03
CA LYS A 69 -19.26 -8.25 -12.19
C LYS A 69 -20.00 -7.08 -11.53
N TYR A 70 -19.37 -6.39 -10.57
CA TYR A 70 -20.03 -5.37 -9.73
C TYR A 70 -19.40 -3.99 -9.85
N ILE A 71 -18.10 -3.91 -10.17
CA ILE A 71 -17.35 -2.65 -10.27
C ILE A 71 -16.50 -2.61 -11.54
N ASN A 72 -16.19 -1.39 -12.00
CA ASN A 72 -15.17 -1.19 -13.03
C ASN A 72 -13.78 -1.40 -12.40
N PHE A 73 -13.35 -2.65 -12.34
CA PHE A 73 -12.12 -3.07 -11.66
C PHE A 73 -10.88 -2.43 -12.27
N ASP A 74 -10.79 -2.35 -13.61
CA ASP A 74 -9.63 -1.80 -14.30
C ASP A 74 -9.48 -0.28 -14.01
N LYS A 75 -10.60 0.46 -13.99
CA LYS A 75 -10.63 1.86 -13.55
C LYS A 75 -10.23 2.00 -12.08
N TYR A 76 -10.77 1.15 -11.21
CA TYR A 76 -10.40 1.13 -9.79
C TYR A 76 -8.89 0.97 -9.61
N VAL A 77 -8.27 -0.06 -10.21
CA VAL A 77 -6.83 -0.30 -10.13
C VAL A 77 -6.04 0.86 -10.73
N HIS A 78 -6.48 1.41 -11.86
CA HIS A 78 -5.82 2.55 -12.48
C HIS A 78 -5.81 3.78 -11.55
N ASP A 79 -6.98 4.22 -11.10
CA ASP A 79 -7.14 5.46 -10.31
C ASP A 79 -6.40 5.33 -8.96
N THR A 80 -6.54 4.18 -8.29
CA THR A 80 -5.89 3.96 -6.99
C THR A 80 -4.39 3.69 -7.12
N SER A 81 -3.89 3.16 -8.24
CA SER A 81 -2.43 3.06 -8.48
C SER A 81 -1.75 4.44 -8.55
N ILE A 82 -2.43 5.43 -9.13
CA ILE A 82 -1.93 6.81 -9.15
C ILE A 82 -1.87 7.38 -7.73
N LEU A 83 -2.91 7.14 -6.93
CA LEU A 83 -2.93 7.57 -5.53
C LEU A 83 -1.82 6.89 -4.72
N ILE A 84 -1.61 5.58 -4.89
CA ILE A 84 -0.49 4.85 -4.27
C ILE A 84 0.83 5.51 -4.65
N LEU A 85 1.08 5.79 -5.93
CA LEU A 85 2.31 6.43 -6.40
C LEU A 85 2.55 7.78 -5.72
N ILE A 86 1.52 8.64 -5.67
CA ILE A 86 1.58 9.92 -4.96
C ILE A 86 1.95 9.69 -3.49
N CYS A 87 1.29 8.75 -2.82
CA CYS A 87 1.52 8.48 -1.41
C CYS A 87 2.92 7.92 -1.12
N ILE A 88 3.43 6.99 -1.93
CA ILE A 88 4.77 6.42 -1.72
C ILE A 88 5.90 7.40 -2.05
N ILE A 89 5.65 8.43 -2.86
CA ILE A 89 6.60 9.54 -3.09
C ILE A 89 6.51 10.55 -1.94
N ALA A 90 5.29 10.97 -1.61
CA ALA A 90 5.04 11.98 -0.58
C ALA A 90 5.53 11.53 0.80
N HIS A 91 5.36 10.25 1.15
CA HIS A 91 5.74 9.72 2.46
C HIS A 91 7.23 9.95 2.81
N PRO A 92 8.22 9.37 2.10
CA PRO A 92 9.63 9.62 2.41
C PRO A 92 10.03 11.08 2.21
N LEU A 93 9.42 11.81 1.27
CA LEU A 93 9.70 13.23 1.05
C LEU A 93 9.29 14.09 2.26
N LEU A 94 8.09 13.85 2.83
CA LEU A 94 7.62 14.57 4.01
C LEU A 94 8.51 14.28 5.23
N LEU A 95 9.00 13.04 5.37
CA LEU A 95 9.98 12.71 6.41
C LEU A 95 11.27 13.53 6.22
N LEU A 96 11.84 13.53 5.02
CA LEU A 96 13.04 14.29 4.70
C LEU A 96 12.85 15.79 4.97
N LEU A 97 11.72 16.35 4.54
CA LEU A 97 11.38 17.76 4.80
C LEU A 97 11.31 18.06 6.31
N SER A 98 10.67 17.18 7.09
CA SER A 98 10.56 17.36 8.55
C SER A 98 11.90 17.36 9.27
N LEU A 99 12.92 16.74 8.67
CA LEU A 99 14.28 16.63 9.21
C LEU A 99 15.26 17.59 8.52
N GLY A 100 14.79 18.52 7.68
CA GLY A 100 15.65 19.44 6.93
C GLY A 100 16.63 18.72 5.99
N PHE A 101 16.21 17.59 5.41
CA PHE A 101 17.02 16.69 4.58
C PHE A 101 18.25 16.09 5.27
N ASN A 102 18.33 16.12 6.60
CA ASN A 102 19.39 15.43 7.34
C ASN A 102 19.12 13.92 7.42
N THR A 103 19.66 13.18 6.44
CA THR A 103 19.48 11.72 6.36
C THR A 103 20.12 10.96 7.51
N SER A 104 21.20 11.49 8.11
CA SER A 104 21.87 10.84 9.26
C SER A 104 20.95 10.73 10.48
N SER A 105 20.07 11.73 10.69
CA SER A 105 19.08 11.72 11.76
C SER A 105 18.06 10.58 11.62
N ILE A 106 17.73 10.17 10.38
CA ILE A 106 16.79 9.06 10.15
C ILE A 106 17.36 7.76 10.74
N TYR A 107 18.63 7.47 10.49
CA TYR A 107 19.30 6.26 10.98
C TYR A 107 19.56 6.28 12.48
N ALA A 108 19.64 7.46 13.10
CA ALA A 108 19.77 7.61 14.54
C ALA A 108 18.44 7.36 15.27
N ILE A 109 17.32 7.74 14.66
CA ILE A 109 15.98 7.64 15.26
C ILE A 109 15.37 6.24 15.04
N TYR A 110 15.60 5.65 13.86
CA TYR A 110 14.94 4.41 13.46
C TYR A 110 15.93 3.25 13.25
N GLY A 111 15.46 2.02 13.48
CA GLY A 111 16.28 0.84 13.27
C GLY A 111 16.77 0.70 11.83
N VAL A 112 18.10 0.72 11.64
CA VAL A 112 18.80 0.71 10.33
C VAL A 112 18.24 -0.36 9.38
N LYS A 113 18.02 -1.58 9.88
CA LYS A 113 17.45 -2.70 9.11
C LYS A 113 16.11 -2.35 8.47
N TYR A 114 15.22 -1.71 9.21
CA TYR A 114 13.87 -1.40 8.73
C TYR A 114 13.84 -0.19 7.81
N ILE A 115 14.80 0.73 7.92
CA ILE A 115 15.01 1.79 6.92
C ILE A 115 15.42 1.17 5.59
N TRP A 116 16.34 0.20 5.60
CA TRP A 116 16.72 -0.53 4.39
C TRP A 116 15.55 -1.28 3.76
N PHE A 117 14.66 -1.88 4.56
CA PHE A 117 13.42 -2.47 4.04
C PHE A 117 12.55 -1.44 3.33
N ALA A 118 12.46 -0.21 3.85
CA ALA A 118 11.74 0.88 3.20
C ALA A 118 12.38 1.26 1.86
N ILE A 119 13.70 1.49 1.84
CA ILE A 119 14.42 1.91 0.63
C ILE A 119 14.30 0.86 -0.47
N ILE A 120 14.61 -0.40 -0.14
CA ILE A 120 14.51 -1.51 -1.10
C ILE A 120 13.06 -1.68 -1.52
N GLY A 121 12.12 -1.72 -0.57
CA GLY A 121 10.69 -1.87 -0.84
C GLY A 121 10.16 -0.80 -1.79
N TRP A 122 10.55 0.46 -1.57
CA TRP A 122 10.19 1.60 -2.40
C TRP A 122 10.73 1.48 -3.83
N CYS A 123 12.01 1.13 -3.99
CA CYS A 123 12.61 0.89 -5.31
C CYS A 123 11.88 -0.24 -6.06
N LEU A 124 11.53 -1.33 -5.37
CA LEU A 124 10.79 -2.44 -5.96
C LEU A 124 9.34 -2.04 -6.31
N LEU A 125 8.65 -1.27 -5.48
CA LEU A 125 7.29 -0.81 -5.75
C LEU A 125 7.21 0.02 -7.03
N ILE A 126 8.14 0.97 -7.21
CA ILE A 126 8.19 1.87 -8.38
C ILE A 126 8.35 1.12 -9.70
N THR A 127 8.90 -0.09 -9.67
CA THR A 127 9.01 -0.92 -10.89
C THR A 127 7.65 -1.15 -11.55
N TYR A 128 6.56 -1.19 -10.76
CA TYR A 128 5.19 -1.29 -11.29
C TYR A 128 4.83 -0.07 -12.14
N ASP A 129 4.96 1.15 -11.60
CA ASP A 129 4.57 2.38 -12.29
C ASP A 129 5.46 2.66 -13.50
N VAL A 130 6.77 2.44 -13.36
CA VAL A 130 7.72 2.53 -14.48
C VAL A 130 7.37 1.49 -15.55
N GLY A 131 7.12 0.25 -15.16
CA GLY A 131 6.73 -0.82 -16.07
C GLY A 131 5.42 -0.54 -16.79
N LYS A 132 4.44 0.03 -16.08
CA LYS A 132 3.14 0.44 -16.64
C LYS A 132 3.31 1.55 -17.68
N ALA A 133 4.11 2.58 -17.39
CA ALA A 133 4.39 3.67 -18.33
C ALA A 133 5.15 3.19 -19.58
N LEU A 134 6.01 2.19 -19.43
CA LEU A 134 6.83 1.61 -20.50
C LEU A 134 6.18 0.39 -21.17
N LYS A 135 4.92 0.07 -20.86
CA LYS A 135 4.20 -1.09 -21.41
C LYS A 135 3.96 -1.01 -22.93
N LYS A 136 4.22 0.14 -23.56
CA LYS A 136 4.26 0.28 -25.02
C LYS A 136 5.43 -0.48 -25.69
N TYR A 137 6.45 -0.86 -24.93
CA TYR A 137 7.59 -1.62 -25.43
C TYR A 137 7.44 -3.12 -25.12
N ASN A 138 7.73 -3.96 -26.12
CA ASN A 138 7.56 -5.42 -26.04
C ASN A 138 8.28 -6.07 -24.85
N PHE A 139 9.42 -5.51 -24.42
CA PHE A 139 10.15 -5.99 -23.24
C PHE A 139 9.26 -5.99 -21.98
N PHE A 140 8.60 -4.87 -21.69
CA PHE A 140 7.77 -4.73 -20.49
C PHE A 140 6.48 -5.56 -20.56
N VAL A 141 5.92 -5.74 -21.76
CA VAL A 141 4.79 -6.66 -21.98
C VAL A 141 5.21 -8.10 -21.70
N LYS A 142 6.33 -8.55 -22.27
CA LYS A 142 6.86 -9.91 -22.10
C LYS A 142 7.20 -10.23 -20.64
N HIS A 143 7.72 -9.26 -19.91
CA HIS A 143 8.17 -9.42 -18.52
C HIS A 143 7.17 -8.88 -17.48
N TRP A 144 5.92 -8.62 -17.86
CA TRP A 144 4.91 -8.02 -16.98
C TRP A 144 4.72 -8.79 -15.66
N ASN A 145 4.68 -10.13 -15.73
CA ASN A 145 4.53 -10.96 -14.54
C ASN A 145 5.72 -10.83 -13.58
N ALA A 146 6.95 -10.64 -14.10
CA ALA A 146 8.12 -10.43 -13.26
C ALA A 146 8.04 -9.07 -12.55
N ILE A 147 7.60 -8.03 -13.26
CA ILE A 147 7.37 -6.69 -12.67
C ILE A 147 6.35 -6.77 -11.54
N LEU A 148 5.24 -7.48 -11.76
CA LEU A 148 4.22 -7.69 -10.73
C LEU A 148 4.78 -8.43 -9.50
N THR A 149 5.55 -9.50 -9.70
CA THR A 149 6.21 -10.22 -8.59
C THR A 149 7.20 -9.33 -7.84
N ILE A 150 8.04 -8.56 -8.55
CA ILE A 150 9.02 -7.66 -7.96
C ILE A 150 8.32 -6.59 -7.10
N SER A 151 7.29 -5.94 -7.65
CA SER A 151 6.49 -4.95 -6.92
C SER A 151 5.80 -5.57 -5.70
N THR A 152 5.30 -6.81 -5.81
CA THR A 152 4.69 -7.55 -4.68
C THR A 152 5.71 -7.84 -3.57
N ILE A 153 6.96 -8.19 -3.90
CA ILE A 153 8.03 -8.32 -2.91
C ILE A 153 8.28 -6.96 -2.23
N GLY A 154 8.29 -5.87 -3.00
CA GLY A 154 8.39 -4.51 -2.49
C GLY A 154 7.29 -4.20 -1.47
N PHE A 155 6.04 -4.49 -1.81
CA PHE A 155 4.90 -4.35 -0.90
C PHE A 155 5.09 -5.15 0.41
N LEU A 156 5.52 -6.42 0.34
CA LEU A 156 5.77 -7.21 1.56
C LEU A 156 6.92 -6.65 2.40
N LEU A 157 7.97 -6.10 1.80
CA LEU A 157 9.02 -5.40 2.56
C LEU A 157 8.48 -4.16 3.26
N THR A 158 7.58 -3.39 2.62
CA THR A 158 6.93 -2.24 3.25
C THR A 158 6.01 -2.63 4.41
N PHE A 159 5.42 -3.83 4.39
CA PHE A 159 4.70 -4.37 5.55
C PHE A 159 5.63 -4.52 6.76
N PHE A 160 6.77 -5.20 6.59
CA PHE A 160 7.72 -5.38 7.69
C PHE A 160 8.35 -4.06 8.15
N HIS A 161 8.62 -3.13 7.22
CA HIS A 161 9.04 -1.78 7.55
C HIS A 161 8.01 -1.07 8.45
N SER A 162 6.75 -0.99 8.00
CA SER A 162 5.69 -0.27 8.72
C SER A 162 5.38 -0.88 10.08
N LEU A 163 5.31 -2.21 10.19
CA LEU A 163 5.01 -2.89 11.46
C LEU A 163 6.06 -2.58 12.55
N ASN A 164 7.32 -2.37 12.17
CA ASN A 164 8.41 -2.13 13.12
C ASN A 164 8.69 -0.65 13.40
N LEU A 165 8.44 0.25 12.43
CA LEU A 165 8.76 1.68 12.58
C LEU A 165 7.54 2.58 12.76
N GLY A 166 6.36 2.13 12.34
CA GLY A 166 5.13 2.91 12.45
C GLY A 166 4.72 3.05 13.91
N SER A 167 4.85 4.25 14.47
CA SER A 167 4.49 4.53 15.87
C SER A 167 3.06 4.13 16.21
N ASP A 168 2.13 4.34 15.27
CA ASP A 168 0.72 4.00 15.44
C ASP A 168 0.43 2.49 15.41
N LEU A 169 1.43 1.70 14.97
CA LEU A 169 1.34 0.26 14.78
C LEU A 169 2.03 -0.51 15.91
N GLN A 170 2.53 0.19 16.93
CA GLN A 170 3.21 -0.45 18.05
C GLN A 170 2.23 -1.05 19.07
N SER A 171 1.00 -0.58 19.14
CA SER A 171 -0.03 -1.12 20.04
C SER A 171 -1.46 -0.81 19.57
N GLY A 172 -2.46 -1.30 20.30
CA GLY A 172 -3.87 -0.97 20.07
C GLY A 172 -4.53 -1.68 18.89
N LEU A 173 -5.77 -1.27 18.59
CA LEU A 173 -6.61 -1.89 17.55
C LEU A 173 -6.00 -1.74 16.14
N LEU A 174 -5.33 -0.62 15.86
CA LEU A 174 -4.72 -0.41 14.55
C LEU A 174 -3.64 -1.45 14.25
N ARG A 175 -2.84 -1.85 15.25
CA ARG A 175 -1.86 -2.92 15.10
C ARG A 175 -2.52 -4.25 14.71
N ILE A 176 -3.65 -4.60 15.33
CA ILE A 176 -4.39 -5.84 15.03
C ILE A 176 -4.89 -5.82 13.58
N VAL A 177 -5.50 -4.71 13.16
CA VAL A 177 -5.96 -4.51 11.77
C VAL A 177 -4.78 -4.59 10.80
N TRP A 178 -3.63 -4.01 11.16
CA TRP A 178 -2.43 -4.04 10.33
C TRP A 178 -1.85 -5.45 10.17
N ILE A 179 -1.84 -6.25 11.24
CA ILE A 179 -1.44 -7.65 11.19
C ILE A 179 -2.42 -8.43 10.30
N PHE A 180 -3.73 -8.22 10.45
CA PHE A 180 -4.72 -8.82 9.56
C PHE A 180 -4.46 -8.46 8.09
N TYR A 181 -4.16 -7.19 7.79
CA TYR A 181 -3.80 -6.77 6.43
C TYR A 181 -2.55 -7.49 5.93
N GLY A 182 -1.47 -7.50 6.71
CA GLY A 182 -0.22 -8.17 6.34
C GLY A 182 -0.39 -9.67 6.10
N THR A 183 -1.07 -10.38 7.02
CA THR A 183 -1.31 -11.82 6.89
C THR A 183 -2.13 -12.15 5.65
N THR A 184 -3.22 -11.43 5.41
CA THR A 184 -4.06 -11.68 4.24
C THR A 184 -3.39 -11.27 2.92
N ALA A 185 -2.54 -10.24 2.92
CA ALA A 185 -1.68 -9.90 1.79
C ALA A 185 -0.66 -11.01 1.46
N ILE A 186 -0.03 -11.60 2.48
CA ILE A 186 0.89 -12.73 2.31
C ILE A 186 0.14 -13.93 1.72
N LEU A 187 -1.02 -14.27 2.28
CA LEU A 187 -1.85 -15.37 1.77
C LEU A 187 -2.31 -15.12 0.32
N SER A 188 -2.76 -13.91 0.00
CA SER A 188 -3.12 -13.52 -1.37
C SER A 188 -1.93 -13.65 -2.32
N THR A 189 -0.74 -13.24 -1.89
CA THR A 189 0.50 -13.34 -2.68
C THR A 189 0.85 -14.80 -2.96
N ILE A 190 0.81 -15.66 -1.93
CA ILE A 190 1.07 -17.10 -2.05
C ILE A 190 0.04 -17.74 -2.99
N TYR A 191 -1.23 -17.40 -2.85
CA TYR A 191 -2.28 -17.91 -3.72
C TYR A 191 -2.07 -17.47 -5.18
N THR A 192 -1.85 -16.17 -5.42
CA THR A 192 -1.77 -15.59 -6.77
C THR A 192 -0.52 -16.04 -7.53
N TYR A 193 0.65 -15.96 -6.89
CA TYR A 193 1.94 -16.21 -7.56
C TYR A 193 2.48 -17.62 -7.34
N GLY A 194 2.03 -18.31 -6.29
CA GLY A 194 2.29 -19.72 -6.07
C GLY A 194 1.18 -20.56 -6.68
N ILE A 195 0.10 -20.76 -5.93
CA ILE A 195 -0.92 -21.79 -6.21
C ILE A 195 -1.56 -21.61 -7.59
N LYS A 196 -2.20 -20.47 -7.83
CA LYS A 196 -2.94 -20.17 -9.07
C LYS A 196 -2.05 -20.32 -10.30
N ARG A 197 -0.82 -19.80 -10.23
CA ARG A 197 0.17 -19.88 -11.30
C ARG A 197 0.64 -21.32 -11.56
N PHE A 198 0.91 -22.11 -10.52
CA PHE A 198 1.30 -23.51 -10.68
C PHE A 198 0.17 -24.38 -11.22
N LEU A 199 -1.06 -24.14 -10.78
CA LEU A 199 -2.25 -24.88 -11.20
C LEU A 199 -2.84 -24.40 -12.53
N LYS A 200 -2.32 -23.33 -13.14
CA LYS A 200 -2.84 -22.69 -14.36
C LYS A 200 -4.34 -22.32 -14.28
N LEU A 201 -4.77 -21.89 -13.10
CA LEU A 201 -6.12 -21.34 -12.83
C LEU A 201 -6.18 -19.83 -13.14
#